data_AF-A0A5K0YMC8-F1
#
_entry.id   AF-A0A5K0YMC8-F1
#
_cell.length_a   1.000
_cell.length_b   1.000
_cell.length_c   1.000
_cell.angle_alpha   90.00
_cell.angle_beta   90.00
_cell.angle_gamma   90.00
#
_symmetry.space_group_name_H-M   'P 1'
#
loop_
_entity.id
_entity.type
_entity.pdbx_description
1 polymer ?
#
loop_
_entity_poly.entity_id
_entity_poly.type
_entity_poly.pdbx_seq_one_letter_code
_entity_poly.pdbx_strand_id
1 'polypeptide(L)' 'VAMELEDSLYPLLREVSIGIDPYEVFKDAEWALLIGAKPRGPGMERADLLDINGQIFAEQ' A
#
# COMPACT_ATOMS: atom_id res chain seq x y z
N VAL A 1 0.30 -14.36 0.39
CA VAL A 1 1.10 -13.54 1.33
C VAL A 1 0.52 -13.43 2.73
N ALA A 2 -0.73 -13.02 2.98
CA ALA A 2 -1.27 -13.03 4.36
C ALA A 2 -1.15 -14.43 5.02
N MET A 3 -1.52 -15.48 4.28
CA MET A 3 -1.34 -16.88 4.68
C MET A 3 0.12 -17.24 5.01
N GLU A 4 1.11 -16.68 4.31
CA GLU A 4 2.53 -16.95 4.58
C GLU A 4 3.00 -16.31 5.89
N LEU A 5 2.41 -15.17 6.28
CA LEU A 5 2.67 -14.53 7.58
C LEU A 5 2.06 -15.33 8.73
N GLU A 6 0.87 -15.91 8.53
CA GLU A 6 0.21 -16.79 9.50
C GLU A 6 1.04 -18.06 9.76
N ASP A 7 1.56 -18.68 8.69
CA ASP A 7 2.41 -19.87 8.77
C ASP A 7 3.76 -19.62 9.48
N SER A 8 4.20 -18.36 9.57
CA SER A 8 5.48 -17.97 10.16
C SER A 8 5.49 -17.93 11.70
N LEU A 9 4.32 -18.06 12.36
CA LEU A 9 4.17 -18.15 13.83
C LEU A 9 4.86 -17.02 14.62
N TYR A 10 4.86 -15.78 14.11
CA TYR A 10 5.54 -14.66 14.75
C TYR A 10 4.90 -14.26 16.10
N PRO A 11 5.62 -14.35 17.25
CA PRO A 11 5.05 -14.03 18.56
C PRO A 11 4.71 -12.54 18.77
N LEU A 12 5.17 -11.65 17.90
CA LEU A 12 4.88 -10.21 17.97
C LEU A 12 3.74 -9.80 17.03
N LEU A 13 3.45 -10.60 16.00
CA LEU A 13 2.35 -10.33 15.09
C LEU A 13 1.05 -10.79 15.77
N ARG A 14 0.14 -9.86 16.04
CA ARG A 14 -1.13 -10.13 16.74
C ARG A 14 -2.29 -10.26 15.77
N GLU A 15 -2.30 -9.43 14.73
CA GLU A 15 -3.35 -9.34 13.74
C GLU A 15 -2.76 -8.96 12.39
N VAL A 16 -3.38 -9.47 11.32
CA VAL A 16 -3.13 -9.05 9.94
C VAL A 16 -4.50 -8.82 9.30
N SER A 17 -4.75 -7.60 8.86
CA SER A 17 -5.95 -7.21 8.13
C SER A 17 -5.55 -6.76 6.73
N ILE A 18 -6.21 -7.31 5.71
CA ILE A 18 -5.96 -6.99 4.30
C ILE A 18 -7.21 -6.37 3.68
N GLY A 19 -7.01 -5.34 2.86
CA GLY A 19 -8.09 -4.60 2.23
C GLY A 19 -7.61 -3.80 1.03
N ILE A 20 -8.56 -3.20 0.33
CA ILE A 20 -8.31 -2.34 -0.84
C ILE A 20 -8.92 -0.94 -0.67
N ASP A 21 -9.72 -0.72 0.37
CA ASP A 21 -10.26 0.58 0.72
C ASP A 21 -9.27 1.28 1.68
N PRO A 22 -8.66 2.40 1.27
CA PRO A 22 -7.71 3.13 2.12
C PRO A 22 -8.31 3.59 3.45
N TYR A 23 -9.58 4.00 3.48
CA TYR A 23 -10.23 4.51 4.69
C TYR A 23 -10.42 3.41 5.75
N GLU A 24 -10.62 2.16 5.32
CA GLU A 24 -10.70 1.02 6.23
C GLU A 24 -9.32 0.56 6.66
N VAL A 25 -8.35 0.51 5.74
CA VAL A 25 -7.01 -0.05 5.99
C VAL A 25 -6.14 0.89 6.83
N PHE A 26 -6.28 2.21 6.69
CA PHE A 26 -5.54 3.19 7.50
C PHE A 26 -6.22 3.53 8.81
N LYS A 27 -7.39 2.96 9.09
CA LYS A 27 -8.10 3.23 10.33
C LYS A 27 -7.21 2.91 11.53
N ASP A 28 -7.05 3.90 12.39
CA ASP A 28 -6.27 3.85 13.64
C ASP A 28 -4.77 3.51 13.46
N ALA A 29 -4.21 3.66 12.25
CA ALA A 29 -2.80 3.36 12.00
C ALA A 29 -1.86 4.41 12.63
N GLU A 30 -0.90 3.98 13.46
CA GLU A 30 0.18 4.87 13.94
C GLU A 30 1.31 5.02 12.92
N TRP A 31 1.51 4.02 12.06
CA TRP A 31 2.54 4.02 11.02
C TRP A 31 1.95 3.52 9.69
N ALA A 32 2.13 4.31 8.63
CA ALA A 32 1.75 3.94 7.26
C ALA A 32 3.00 3.85 6.36
N LEU A 33 3.24 2.67 5.79
CA LEU A 33 4.36 2.42 4.85
C LEU A 33 3.82 2.37 3.42
N LEU A 34 3.77 3.53 2.75
CA LEU A 34 3.16 3.68 1.42
C LEU A 34 4.13 3.27 0.29
N ILE A 35 4.28 1.97 0.07
CA ILE A 35 5.23 1.41 -0.92
C ILE A 35 4.63 1.40 -2.34
N GLY A 36 3.31 1.21 -2.45
CA GLY A 36 2.62 1.05 -3.72
C GLY A 36 2.57 2.34 -4.53
N ALA A 37 3.09 2.29 -5.75
CA ALA A 37 3.00 3.36 -6.74
C ALA A 37 2.92 2.75 -8.15
N LYS A 38 2.39 3.51 -9.10
CA LYS A 38 2.41 3.11 -10.51
C LYS A 38 3.86 3.16 -11.03
N PRO A 39 4.40 2.05 -11.57
CA PRO A 39 5.71 2.04 -12.19
C PRO A 39 5.70 2.80 -13.52
N ARG A 40 6.86 3.30 -13.94
CA ARG A 40 6.99 3.96 -15.24
C ARG A 40 6.82 2.96 -16.38
N GLY A 41 5.84 3.22 -17.25
CA GLY A 41 5.59 2.42 -18.45
C GLY A 41 6.43 2.85 -19.66
N PRO A 42 6.49 2.02 -20.72
CA PRO A 42 7.08 2.41 -22.00
C PRO A 42 6.43 3.68 -22.57
N GLY A 43 7.24 4.64 -23.01
CA GLY A 43 6.75 5.90 -23.61
C GLY A 43 6.14 6.91 -22.62
N MET A 44 6.07 6.58 -21.33
CA MET A 44 5.49 7.47 -20.32
C MET A 44 6.42 8.65 -20.00
N GLU A 45 5.88 9.86 -20.04
CA GLU A 45 6.62 11.04 -19.64
C GLU A 45 6.77 11.12 -18.12
N ARG A 46 7.72 11.94 -17.66
CA ARG A 46 7.89 12.19 -16.22
C ARG A 46 6.65 12.85 -15.63
N ALA A 47 6.03 13.77 -16.37
CA ALA A 47 4.84 14.48 -15.90
C ALA A 47 3.68 13.50 -15.66
N ASP A 48 3.40 12.62 -16.61
CA ASP A 48 2.34 11.60 -16.48
C ASP A 48 2.56 10.69 -15.27
N LEU A 49 3.81 10.25 -15.06
CA LEU A 49 4.16 9.40 -13.92
C LEU A 49 3.92 10.12 -12.59
N LEU A 50 4.25 11.41 -12.51
CA LEU A 50 4.05 12.21 -11.30
C LEU A 50 2.58 12.53 -11.06
N ASP A 51 1.82 12.82 -12.11
CA ASP A 51 0.38 13.10 -12.00
C ASP A 51 -0.38 11.88 -11.49
N ILE A 52 -0.17 10.71 -12.10
CA ILE A 52 -0.88 9.49 -11.70
C ILE A 52 -0.50 9.06 -10.28
N ASN A 53 0.78 9.10 -9.92
CA ASN A 53 1.18 8.79 -8.55
C ASN A 53 0.70 9.85 -7.56
N GLY A 54 0.67 11.12 -7.96
CA GLY A 54 0.10 12.21 -7.17
C GLY A 54 -1.35 11.94 -6.78
N GLN A 55 -2.17 11.45 -7.72
CA GLN A 55 -3.56 11.04 -7.45
C GLN A 55 -3.62 9.87 -6.47
N ILE A 56 -2.81 8.82 -6.67
CA ILE A 56 -2.75 7.66 -5.76
C ILE A 56 -2.47 8.10 -4.33
N PHE A 57 -1.45 8.94 -4.12
CA PHE A 57 -1.04 9.39 -2.79
C PHE A 57 -1.98 10.43 -2.17
N ALA A 58 -2.76 11.16 -2.97
CA ALA A 58 -3.73 12.14 -2.49
C ALA A 58 -5.06 11.50 -2.03
N GLU A 59 -5.43 10.36 -2.63
CA GLU A 59 -6.67 9.63 -2.33
C GLU A 59 -6.53 8.56 -1.24
N GLN A 60 -5.29 8.26 -0.80
CA GLN A 60 -5.00 7.37 0.31
C GLN A 60 -5.71 7.82 1.61
#